data_AF-A0A7L4QYS1-F1
#
_entry.id   AF-A0A7L4QYS1-F1
#
_cell.length_a   1.000
_cell.length_b   1.000
_cell.length_c   1.000
_cell.angle_alpha   90.00
_cell.angle_beta   90.00
_cell.angle_gamma   90.00
#
_symmetry.space_group_name_H-M   'P 1'
#
loop_
_entity.id
_entity.type
_entity.pdbx_description
1 polymer ?
#
loop_
_entity_poly.entity_id
_entity_poly.type
_entity_poly.pdbx_seq_one_letter_code
_entity_poly.pdbx_strand_id
1 'polypeptide(L)'
;ASLLGVPLPLCSCGVVPAALSLRKRGATKGATLSFLISTPQTGVDSIAITYALLDPLMTVFRPVATFATAVVAGVTENMLNSSKGGQGSGYKEAVPLTVLPMSSNAPDVCGCSSCGVHEGETENFVQKVKSGIKYAYIELLGEIGFWLIIGVVIAGIISYFVPANMVGSYLGGGIVSMLLALVVGIPLYICATASTPLAAVLILKGMSPGAAFVFLLAGPATNAATITMVLKFLGKRTTVVYLASIALCAVASGLVLDQIYSDLGIDALSIAGSASEIMPQEVKNVFAVLLLPLLIYGMYSRKGCVDKRYYDVICFNGSDRACDLITCFAYAL
;
A
#
# COMPACT_ATOMS: atom_id res chain seq x y z
N ALA A 1 7.52 -14.97 6.70
CA ALA A 1 7.27 -13.83 5.80
C ALA A 1 6.47 -12.73 6.50
N SER A 2 5.27 -13.00 7.01
CA SER A 2 4.44 -12.00 7.71
C SER A 2 5.18 -11.34 8.88
N LEU A 3 5.80 -12.12 9.79
CA LEU A 3 6.60 -11.60 10.91
C LEU A 3 7.71 -10.62 10.49
N LEU A 4 8.31 -10.82 9.32
CA LEU A 4 9.37 -9.94 8.79
C LEU A 4 8.81 -8.69 8.12
N GLY A 5 7.57 -8.75 7.61
CA GLY A 5 6.88 -7.60 7.03
C GLY A 5 6.38 -6.62 8.09
N VAL A 6 6.08 -7.11 9.30
CA VAL A 6 5.43 -6.31 10.36
C VAL A 6 6.16 -4.99 10.68
N PRO A 7 7.49 -4.98 10.92
CA PRO A 7 8.21 -3.78 11.34
C PRO A 7 8.73 -2.92 10.18
N LEU A 8 8.52 -3.32 8.92
CA LEU A 8 9.13 -2.62 7.79
C LEU A 8 8.30 -1.38 7.40
N PRO A 9 8.90 -0.18 7.34
CA PRO A 9 8.21 1.04 6.93
C PRO A 9 8.12 1.12 5.40
N LEU A 10 7.61 0.06 4.77
CA LEU A 10 7.39 0.03 3.33
C LEU A 10 5.92 0.36 3.05
N CYS A 11 5.70 1.47 2.36
CA CYS A 11 4.40 1.79 1.82
C CYS A 11 3.99 0.79 0.73
N SER A 12 2.72 0.84 0.34
CA SER A 12 2.13 -0.04 -0.68
C SER A 12 2.84 0.00 -2.04
N CYS A 13 3.55 1.10 -2.33
CA CYS A 13 4.39 1.24 -3.53
C CYS A 13 5.76 0.53 -3.38
N GLY A 14 6.37 0.59 -2.19
CA GLY A 14 7.68 -0.01 -1.92
C GLY A 14 7.64 -1.52 -1.69
N VAL A 15 6.50 -2.06 -1.26
CA VAL A 15 6.37 -3.50 -0.97
C VAL A 15 6.38 -4.37 -2.23
N VAL A 16 5.93 -3.85 -3.38
CA VAL A 16 5.85 -4.59 -4.65
C VAL A 16 7.23 -5.06 -5.15
N PRO A 17 8.24 -4.19 -5.34
CA PRO A 17 9.57 -4.63 -5.75
C PRO A 17 10.25 -5.52 -4.70
N ALA A 18 10.03 -5.26 -3.41
CA ALA A 18 10.56 -6.09 -2.33
C ALA A 18 9.99 -7.52 -2.39
N ALA A 19 8.67 -7.66 -2.56
CA ALA A 19 7.98 -8.94 -2.72
C ALA A 19 8.43 -9.69 -3.99
N LEU A 20 8.64 -8.98 -5.10
CA LEU A 20 9.20 -9.55 -6.33
C LEU A 20 10.61 -10.08 -6.12
N SER A 21 11.45 -9.36 -5.37
CA SER A 21 12.82 -9.81 -5.06
C SER A 21 12.82 -11.10 -4.24
N LEU A 22 11.93 -11.20 -3.23
CA LEU A 22 11.70 -12.41 -2.44
C LEU A 22 11.26 -13.57 -3.34
N ARG A 23 10.34 -13.31 -4.26
CA ARG A 23 9.85 -14.32 -5.22
C ARG A 23 10.94 -14.81 -6.17
N LYS A 24 11.78 -13.90 -6.71
CA LYS A 24 12.92 -14.25 -7.56
C LYS A 24 13.98 -15.07 -6.83
N ARG A 25 14.10 -14.91 -5.51
CA ARG A 25 14.97 -15.71 -4.63
C ARG A 25 14.36 -17.06 -4.20
N GLY A 26 13.24 -17.46 -4.82
CA GLY A 26 12.63 -18.78 -4.60
C GLY A 26 11.56 -18.84 -3.51
N ALA A 27 11.08 -17.71 -2.98
CA ALA A 27 9.98 -17.72 -2.01
C ALA A 27 8.70 -18.32 -2.62
N THR A 28 7.94 -19.09 -1.83
CA THR A 28 6.65 -19.66 -2.26
C THR A 28 5.62 -18.56 -2.52
N LYS A 29 4.62 -18.83 -3.36
CA LYS A 29 3.54 -17.87 -3.66
C LYS A 29 2.86 -17.40 -2.37
N GLY A 30 2.56 -18.35 -1.47
CA GLY A 30 1.98 -18.05 -0.17
C GLY A 30 2.84 -17.13 0.68
N ALA A 31 4.16 -17.36 0.75
CA ALA A 31 5.08 -16.48 1.49
C ALA A 31 5.14 -15.07 0.90
N THR A 32 5.11 -14.94 -0.44
CA THR A 32 5.05 -13.64 -1.11
C THR A 32 3.74 -12.89 -0.81
N LEU A 33 2.59 -13.57 -0.86
CA LEU A 33 1.29 -12.97 -0.52
C LEU A 33 1.24 -12.51 0.94
N SER A 34 1.69 -13.35 1.87
CA SER A 34 1.75 -13.00 3.29
C SER A 34 2.59 -11.74 3.56
N PHE A 35 3.70 -11.57 2.83
CA PHE A 35 4.52 -10.36 2.92
C PHE A 35 3.81 -9.14 2.33
N LEU A 36 3.15 -9.29 1.17
CA LEU A 36 2.41 -8.20 0.50
C LEU A 36 1.25 -7.67 1.35
N ILE A 37 0.57 -8.53 2.11
CA ILE A 37 -0.57 -8.12 2.97
C ILE A 37 -0.05 -7.45 4.24
N SER A 38 0.91 -8.07 4.94
CA SER A 38 1.31 -7.62 6.27
C SER A 38 2.02 -6.26 6.24
N THR A 39 2.93 -6.07 5.28
CA THR A 39 3.89 -4.96 5.32
C THR A 39 3.25 -3.56 5.24
N PRO A 40 2.37 -3.24 4.26
CA PRO A 40 1.83 -1.89 4.14
C PRO A 40 0.79 -1.54 5.22
N GLN A 41 0.31 -2.51 5.99
CA GLN A 41 -0.76 -2.33 6.97
C GLN A 41 -0.27 -2.19 8.41
N THR A 42 0.84 -2.85 8.76
CA THR A 42 1.42 -2.83 10.11
C THR A 42 2.62 -1.91 10.24
N GLY A 43 2.89 -1.10 9.21
CA GLY A 43 3.98 -0.12 9.24
C GLY A 43 3.88 0.78 10.48
N VAL A 44 5.04 1.08 11.07
CA VAL A 44 5.15 1.90 12.28
C VAL A 44 4.50 3.29 12.11
N ASP A 45 4.54 3.82 10.89
CA ASP A 45 3.90 5.07 10.48
C ASP A 45 2.37 4.96 10.53
N SER A 46 1.81 3.88 9.96
CA SER A 46 0.36 3.68 9.94
C SER A 46 -0.20 3.39 11.34
N ILE A 47 0.55 2.68 12.18
CA ILE A 47 0.15 2.40 13.57
C ILE A 47 0.15 3.69 14.39
N ALA A 48 1.18 4.53 14.27
CA ALA A 48 1.24 5.82 14.97
C ALA A 48 0.06 6.74 14.59
N ILE A 49 -0.30 6.78 13.31
CA ILE A 49 -1.45 7.59 12.83
C ILE A 49 -2.78 6.99 13.30
N THR A 50 -2.92 5.66 13.29
CA THR A 50 -4.13 4.97 13.79
C THR A 50 -4.33 5.27 15.28
N TYR A 51 -3.25 5.25 16.07
CA TYR A 51 -3.27 5.60 17.48
C TYR A 51 -3.71 7.04 17.73
N ALA A 52 -3.25 7.96 16.89
CA ALA A 52 -3.59 9.37 17.02
C ALA A 52 -5.01 9.71 16.58
N LEU A 53 -5.64 8.95 15.67
CA LEU A 53 -6.89 9.36 15.01
C LEU A 53 -8.10 8.46 15.26
N LEU A 54 -7.91 7.18 15.59
CA LEU A 54 -9.02 6.22 15.68
C LEU A 54 -9.24 5.79 17.12
N ASP A 55 -8.38 4.95 17.69
CA ASP A 55 -8.40 4.57 19.11
C ASP A 55 -7.21 3.64 19.42
N PRO A 56 -6.81 3.48 20.70
CA PRO A 56 -5.87 2.45 21.11
C PRO A 56 -6.32 1.02 20.78
N LEU A 57 -7.63 0.74 20.87
CA LEU A 57 -8.19 -0.59 20.57
C LEU A 57 -7.99 -0.95 19.09
N MET A 58 -8.39 -0.06 18.18
CA MET A 58 -8.18 -0.21 16.73
C MET A 58 -6.69 -0.34 16.38
N THR A 59 -5.83 0.40 17.09
CA THR A 59 -4.36 0.39 16.88
C THR A 59 -3.74 -0.98 17.13
N VAL A 60 -4.20 -1.69 18.16
CA VAL A 60 -3.70 -3.04 18.49
C VAL A 60 -4.40 -4.10 17.63
N PHE A 61 -5.71 -3.93 17.39
CA PHE A 61 -6.48 -4.88 16.61
C PHE A 61 -5.98 -4.97 15.16
N ARG A 62 -5.62 -3.83 14.57
CA ARG A 62 -5.17 -3.73 13.17
C ARG A 62 -3.99 -4.66 12.84
N PRO A 63 -2.83 -4.59 13.51
CA PRO A 63 -1.72 -5.49 13.21
C PRO A 63 -2.03 -6.96 13.50
N VAL A 64 -2.84 -7.27 14.52
CA VAL A 64 -3.24 -8.65 14.84
C VAL A 64 -4.12 -9.24 13.73
N ALA A 65 -5.17 -8.52 13.33
CA ALA A 65 -6.09 -8.95 12.28
C ALA A 65 -5.42 -9.01 10.89
N THR A 66 -4.54 -8.05 10.59
CA THR A 66 -3.69 -8.07 9.40
C THR A 66 -2.77 -9.29 9.38
N PHE A 67 -2.09 -9.57 10.48
CA PHE A 67 -1.20 -10.72 10.58
C PHE A 67 -1.96 -12.03 10.38
N ALA A 68 -3.13 -12.17 11.02
CA ALA A 68 -4.01 -13.32 10.83
C ALA A 68 -4.44 -13.46 9.36
N THR A 69 -4.87 -12.37 8.73
CA THR A 69 -5.26 -12.35 7.31
C THR A 69 -4.10 -12.76 6.40
N ALA A 70 -2.89 -12.24 6.65
CA ALA A 70 -1.70 -12.57 5.89
C ALA A 70 -1.31 -14.05 6.01
N VAL A 71 -1.48 -14.64 7.20
CA VAL A 71 -1.24 -16.08 7.43
C VAL A 71 -2.30 -16.90 6.71
N VAL A 72 -3.58 -16.58 6.86
CA VAL A 72 -4.69 -17.29 6.20
C VAL A 72 -4.52 -17.25 4.67
N ALA A 73 -4.24 -16.08 4.09
CA ALA A 73 -4.01 -15.95 2.65
C ALA A 73 -2.81 -16.79 2.17
N GLY A 74 -1.70 -16.76 2.91
CA GLY A 74 -0.49 -17.51 2.57
C GLY A 74 -0.67 -19.02 2.67
N VAL A 75 -1.31 -19.50 3.74
CA VAL A 75 -1.60 -20.92 3.97
C VAL A 75 -2.60 -21.43 2.94
N THR A 76 -3.69 -20.70 2.71
CA THR A 76 -4.73 -21.08 1.74
C THR A 76 -4.15 -21.25 0.34
N GLU A 77 -3.29 -20.31 -0.09
CA GLU A 77 -2.63 -20.40 -1.38
C GLU A 77 -1.63 -21.57 -1.47
N ASN A 78 -0.94 -21.89 -0.38
CA ASN A 78 0.00 -23.00 -0.36
C ASN A 78 -0.71 -24.37 -0.38
N MET A 79 -1.85 -24.49 0.30
CA MET A 79 -2.67 -25.71 0.27
C MET A 79 -3.32 -25.94 -1.09
N LEU A 80 -3.87 -24.89 -1.71
CA LEU A 80 -4.53 -24.99 -3.02
C LEU A 80 -3.55 -25.30 -4.18
N ASN A 81 -2.27 -24.96 -4.03
CA ASN A 81 -1.23 -25.36 -4.97
C ASN A 81 -0.62 -26.73 -4.67
N SER A 82 -0.67 -27.23 -3.42
CA SER A 82 -0.14 -28.57 -3.09
C SER A 82 -0.93 -29.72 -3.75
N SER A 83 -2.20 -29.49 -4.14
CA SER A 83 -3.08 -30.51 -4.74
C SER A 83 -2.82 -30.78 -6.24
N LYS A 84 -2.04 -29.95 -6.94
CA LYS A 84 -1.53 -30.24 -8.29
C LYS A 84 -0.02 -30.40 -8.17
N GLY A 85 0.45 -31.65 -8.17
CA GLY A 85 1.85 -32.00 -7.99
C GLY A 85 2.80 -31.09 -8.77
N GLY A 86 3.84 -30.62 -8.09
CA GLY A 86 4.89 -29.80 -8.69
C GLY A 86 5.30 -28.65 -7.78
N GLN A 87 6.45 -28.82 -7.14
CA GLN A 87 7.38 -27.73 -6.85
C GLN A 87 7.32 -26.69 -7.98
N GLY A 88 7.28 -25.42 -7.61
CA GLY A 88 7.67 -24.30 -8.46
C GLY A 88 7.36 -24.43 -9.95
N SER A 89 6.12 -24.18 -10.35
CA SER A 89 5.88 -23.75 -11.74
C SER A 89 6.67 -22.47 -11.99
N GLY A 90 7.81 -22.61 -12.69
CA GLY A 90 8.39 -21.55 -13.52
C GLY A 90 9.72 -20.92 -13.13
N TYR A 91 10.54 -21.48 -12.23
CA TYR A 91 11.98 -21.22 -12.25
C TYR A 91 12.72 -22.49 -11.82
N LYS A 92 13.51 -23.05 -12.72
CA LYS A 92 14.22 -24.33 -12.54
C LYS A 92 15.01 -24.33 -11.23
N GLU A 93 14.92 -25.47 -10.58
CA GLU A 93 15.73 -25.97 -9.48
C GLU A 93 17.24 -25.69 -9.67
N ALA A 94 17.87 -25.23 -8.59
CA ALA A 94 19.31 -25.18 -8.32
C ALA A 94 20.25 -24.74 -9.45
N VAL A 95 20.64 -23.46 -9.45
CA VAL A 95 22.04 -23.13 -9.78
C VAL A 95 22.79 -23.18 -8.45
N PRO A 96 23.76 -24.09 -8.27
CA PRO A 96 24.62 -24.06 -7.09
C PRO A 96 25.30 -22.69 -7.05
N LEU A 97 25.61 -22.23 -5.83
CA LEU A 97 26.34 -21.01 -5.55
C LEU A 97 27.77 -21.10 -6.14
N THR A 98 27.89 -21.04 -7.46
CA THR A 98 29.15 -20.93 -8.16
C THR A 98 29.21 -19.50 -8.68
N VAL A 99 29.91 -18.67 -7.91
CA VAL A 99 30.47 -17.40 -8.36
C VAL A 99 31.14 -17.61 -9.71
N LEU A 100 30.51 -17.15 -10.80
CA LEU A 100 31.13 -17.06 -12.10
C LEU A 100 31.21 -15.58 -12.53
N PRO A 101 32.36 -15.16 -13.08
CA PRO A 101 32.69 -13.76 -13.25
C PRO A 101 31.88 -13.16 -14.41
N MET A 102 31.42 -11.92 -14.24
CA MET A 102 30.93 -11.12 -15.36
C MET A 102 32.12 -10.81 -16.27
N SER A 103 32.30 -11.59 -17.33
CA SER A 103 33.19 -11.26 -18.44
C SER A 103 32.38 -10.51 -19.49
N SER A 104 32.65 -9.21 -19.55
CA SER A 104 32.24 -8.28 -20.59
C SER A 104 32.69 -8.76 -21.97
N ASN A 105 31.75 -8.87 -22.93
CA ASN A 105 31.92 -8.44 -24.32
C ASN A 105 30.67 -8.78 -25.16
N ALA A 106 29.82 -7.78 -25.38
CA ALA A 106 29.05 -7.62 -26.61
C ALA A 106 28.69 -6.11 -26.78
N PRO A 107 28.73 -5.57 -28.02
CA PRO A 107 29.02 -4.15 -28.26
C PRO A 107 27.79 -3.26 -28.47
N ASP A 108 27.97 -2.00 -28.08
CA ASP A 108 27.44 -0.73 -28.60
C ASP A 108 26.01 -0.68 -29.17
N VAL A 109 25.07 -0.23 -28.32
CA VAL A 109 24.04 0.74 -28.73
C VAL A 109 23.84 1.78 -27.61
N CYS A 110 24.05 3.04 -27.98
CA CYS A 110 24.12 4.25 -27.16
C CYS A 110 22.95 4.51 -26.19
N GLY A 111 23.31 5.02 -25.00
CA GLY A 111 22.91 6.38 -24.59
C GLY A 111 21.72 6.52 -23.65
N CYS A 112 21.86 6.10 -22.39
CA CYS A 112 20.98 6.58 -21.32
C CYS A 112 21.73 6.80 -20.00
N SER A 113 22.11 8.05 -19.74
CA SER A 113 22.83 8.52 -18.54
C SER A 113 21.96 8.61 -17.28
N SER A 114 21.02 7.69 -17.06
CA SER A 114 20.26 7.62 -15.81
C SER A 114 19.88 6.19 -15.39
N CYS A 115 20.67 5.21 -15.81
CA CYS A 115 20.69 3.87 -15.21
C CYS A 115 22.09 3.59 -14.67
N GLY A 116 22.56 4.45 -13.76
CA GLY A 116 23.66 4.13 -12.89
C GLY A 116 23.17 3.22 -11.76
N VAL A 117 23.19 1.91 -11.98
CA VAL A 117 23.60 1.03 -10.87
C VAL A 117 25.04 1.45 -10.60
N HIS A 118 25.25 2.25 -9.57
CA HIS A 118 26.60 2.53 -9.09
C HIS A 118 27.20 1.19 -8.65
N GLU A 119 28.03 0.62 -9.54
CA GLU A 119 29.06 -0.32 -9.15
C GLU A 119 29.90 0.31 -8.04
N GLY A 120 30.35 -0.55 -7.12
CA GLY A 120 30.74 -0.18 -5.77
C GLY A 120 31.76 0.95 -5.69
N GLU A 121 31.33 2.05 -5.09
CA GLU A 121 32.20 2.84 -4.23
C GLU A 121 31.76 2.57 -2.79
N THR A 122 32.71 2.32 -1.88
CA THR A 122 32.48 2.26 -0.43
C THR A 122 32.01 3.63 0.03
N GLU A 123 30.72 3.93 -0.15
CA GLU A 123 30.11 5.18 0.26
C GLU A 123 30.14 5.26 1.79
N ASN A 124 30.74 6.33 2.30
CA ASN A 124 30.75 6.66 3.71
C ASN A 124 29.32 6.68 4.26
N PHE A 125 29.13 6.28 5.53
CA PHE A 125 27.82 6.29 6.19
C PHE A 125 27.08 7.64 6.02
N VAL A 126 27.84 8.75 5.99
CA VAL A 126 27.35 10.11 5.75
C VAL A 126 26.73 10.29 4.36
N GLN A 127 27.32 9.71 3.31
CA GLN A 127 26.77 9.77 1.95
C GLN A 127 25.48 8.95 1.83
N LYS A 128 25.43 7.75 2.43
CA LYS A 128 24.20 6.95 2.50
C LYS A 128 23.08 7.67 3.25
N VAL A 129 23.39 8.30 4.39
CA VAL A 129 22.41 9.09 5.16
C VAL A 129 21.94 10.31 4.35
N LYS A 130 22.84 11.04 3.68
CA LYS A 130 22.49 12.20 2.85
C LYS A 130 21.60 11.81 1.66
N SER A 131 21.92 10.71 0.98
CA SER A 131 21.09 10.17 -0.10
C SER A 131 19.74 9.67 0.41
N GLY A 132 19.70 9.04 1.59
CA GLY A 132 18.44 8.63 2.24
C GLY A 132 17.53 9.81 2.60
N ILE A 133 18.10 10.89 3.17
CA ILE A 133 17.34 12.11 3.51
C ILE A 133 16.81 12.79 2.24
N LYS A 134 17.64 12.88 1.18
CA LYS A 134 17.21 13.45 -0.11
C LYS A 134 16.06 12.65 -0.72
N TYR A 135 16.14 11.32 -0.67
CA TYR A 135 15.08 10.44 -1.14
C TYR A 135 13.78 10.63 -0.35
N ALA A 136 13.86 10.65 0.99
CA ALA A 136 12.71 10.85 1.87
C ALA A 136 11.99 12.20 1.67
N TYR A 137 12.75 13.30 1.59
CA TYR A 137 12.17 14.64 1.55
C TYR A 137 11.84 15.16 0.16
N ILE A 138 12.51 14.70 -0.89
CA ILE A 138 12.31 15.25 -2.24
C ILE A 138 11.58 14.23 -3.12
N GLU A 139 12.06 12.99 -3.15
CA GLU A 139 11.59 12.01 -4.12
C GLU A 139 10.27 11.38 -3.68
N LEU A 140 10.17 10.93 -2.42
CA LEU A 140 8.94 10.40 -1.84
C LEU A 140 7.84 11.47 -1.75
N LEU A 141 8.13 12.63 -1.15
CA LEU A 141 7.13 13.71 -1.07
C LEU A 141 6.71 14.22 -2.46
N GLY A 142 7.61 14.22 -3.44
CA GLY A 142 7.28 14.57 -4.83
C GLY A 142 6.39 13.54 -5.53
N GLU A 143 6.49 12.25 -5.20
CA GLU A 143 5.63 11.18 -5.73
C GLU A 143 4.24 11.21 -5.12
N ILE A 144 4.17 11.39 -3.80
CA ILE A 144 2.92 11.28 -3.05
C ILE A 144 2.16 12.62 -3.06
N GLY A 145 2.87 13.75 -3.04
CA GLY A 145 2.31 15.08 -2.76
C GLY A 145 1.21 15.52 -3.72
N PHE A 146 1.40 15.34 -5.03
CA PHE A 146 0.37 15.72 -6.02
C PHE A 146 -0.92 14.91 -5.86
N TRP A 147 -0.79 13.58 -5.71
CA TRP A 147 -1.93 12.68 -5.48
C TRP A 147 -2.57 12.90 -4.11
N LEU A 148 -1.79 13.21 -3.08
CA LEU A 148 -2.27 13.54 -1.74
C LEU A 148 -3.14 14.80 -1.80
N ILE A 149 -2.69 15.87 -2.46
CA ILE A 149 -3.47 17.11 -2.62
C ILE A 149 -4.80 16.81 -3.33
N ILE A 150 -4.77 16.07 -4.45
CA ILE A 150 -5.99 15.66 -5.16
C ILE A 150 -6.90 14.84 -4.23
N GLY A 151 -6.34 13.87 -3.51
CA GLY A 151 -7.09 13.03 -2.57
C GLY A 151 -7.74 13.83 -1.44
N VAL A 152 -7.05 14.83 -0.88
CA VAL A 152 -7.59 15.71 0.17
C VAL A 152 -8.69 16.61 -0.38
N VAL A 153 -8.53 17.16 -1.58
CA VAL A 153 -9.57 17.96 -2.23
C VAL A 153 -10.81 17.12 -2.51
N ILE A 154 -10.64 15.94 -3.10
CA ILE A 154 -11.74 14.99 -3.36
C ILE A 154 -12.39 14.56 -2.05
N ALA A 155 -11.61 14.21 -1.02
CA ALA A 155 -12.14 13.83 0.29
C ALA A 155 -12.93 14.97 0.94
N GLY A 156 -12.50 16.23 0.76
CA GLY A 156 -13.25 17.42 1.20
C GLY A 156 -14.58 17.58 0.46
N ILE A 157 -14.57 17.41 -0.87
CA ILE A 157 -15.78 17.46 -1.71
C ILE A 157 -16.75 16.33 -1.33
N ILE A 158 -16.27 15.08 -1.27
CA ILE A 158 -17.08 13.92 -0.85
C ILE A 158 -17.61 14.16 0.58
N SER A 159 -16.78 14.66 1.49
CA SER A 159 -17.20 14.96 2.85
C SER A 159 -18.25 16.07 2.95
N TYR A 160 -18.29 16.98 1.99
CA TYR A 160 -19.31 18.02 1.90
C TYR A 160 -20.61 17.49 1.28
N PHE A 161 -20.51 16.66 0.23
CA PHE A 161 -21.67 16.14 -0.48
C PHE A 161 -22.32 14.89 0.15
N VAL A 162 -21.61 14.14 1.00
CA VAL A 162 -22.13 12.94 1.66
C VAL A 162 -22.73 13.32 3.02
N PRO A 163 -24.07 13.38 3.16
CA PRO A 163 -24.72 13.73 4.42
C PRO A 163 -24.59 12.59 5.44
N ALA A 164 -24.45 12.93 6.72
CA ALA A 164 -24.32 11.97 7.82
C ALA A 164 -25.49 10.97 7.88
N ASN A 165 -26.70 11.39 7.50
CA ASN A 165 -27.90 10.55 7.48
C ASN A 165 -27.77 9.33 6.54
N MET A 166 -27.09 9.51 5.41
CA MET A 166 -26.86 8.44 4.43
C MET A 166 -25.80 7.45 4.92
N VAL A 167 -24.74 7.97 5.57
CA VAL A 167 -23.68 7.15 6.14
C VAL A 167 -24.22 6.34 7.31
N GLY A 168 -24.93 6.94 8.27
CA GLY A 168 -25.53 6.20 9.37
C GLY A 168 -26.53 5.13 8.93
N SER A 169 -27.29 5.35 7.85
CA SER A 169 -28.30 4.38 7.38
C SER A 169 -27.72 3.18 6.63
N TYR A 170 -26.65 3.38 5.84
CA TYR A 170 -26.06 2.32 4.98
C TYR A 170 -24.72 1.78 5.49
N LEU A 171 -23.98 2.60 6.23
CA LEU A 171 -22.66 2.29 6.80
C LEU A 171 -22.69 2.20 8.34
N GLY A 172 -23.85 2.30 8.97
CA GLY A 172 -24.02 2.27 10.43
C GLY A 172 -23.82 0.90 11.08
N GLY A 173 -23.66 -0.19 10.32
CA GLY A 173 -23.27 -1.48 10.88
C GLY A 173 -23.78 -2.70 10.12
N GLY A 174 -23.22 -3.85 10.48
CA GLY A 174 -23.57 -5.14 9.92
C GLY A 174 -22.86 -5.46 8.61
N ILE A 175 -23.20 -6.62 8.04
CA ILE A 175 -22.49 -7.19 6.90
C ILE A 175 -22.57 -6.30 5.65
N VAL A 176 -23.69 -5.61 5.44
CA VAL A 176 -23.93 -4.78 4.24
C VAL A 176 -23.00 -3.57 4.23
N SER A 177 -22.82 -2.92 5.40
CA SER A 177 -21.89 -1.80 5.55
C SER A 177 -20.44 -2.21 5.26
N MET A 178 -20.04 -3.40 5.71
CA MET A 178 -18.69 -3.94 5.46
C MET A 178 -18.47 -4.29 3.99
N LEU A 179 -19.46 -4.90 3.33
CA LEU A 179 -19.38 -5.19 1.89
C LEU A 179 -19.32 -3.89 1.08
N LEU A 180 -20.11 -2.88 1.44
CA LEU A 180 -20.09 -1.58 0.77
C LEU A 180 -18.74 -0.87 0.99
N ALA A 181 -18.19 -0.91 2.20
CA ALA A 181 -16.86 -0.40 2.50
C ALA A 181 -15.76 -1.10 1.69
N LEU A 182 -15.88 -2.41 1.45
CA LEU A 182 -14.97 -3.19 0.61
C LEU A 182 -15.09 -2.79 -0.87
N VAL A 183 -16.32 -2.66 -1.38
CA VAL A 183 -16.57 -2.26 -2.78
C VAL A 183 -16.08 -0.84 -3.06
N VAL A 184 -16.18 0.07 -2.09
CA VAL A 184 -15.68 1.44 -2.20
C VAL A 184 -14.17 1.52 -1.97
N GLY A 185 -13.63 0.68 -1.07
CA GLY A 185 -12.21 0.65 -0.72
C GLY A 185 -11.30 0.14 -1.84
N ILE A 186 -11.75 -0.87 -2.60
CA ILE A 186 -10.95 -1.47 -3.67
C ILE A 186 -10.60 -0.45 -4.78
N PRO A 187 -11.55 0.34 -5.34
CA PRO A 187 -11.26 1.28 -6.42
C PRO A 187 -10.56 2.56 -5.96
N LEU A 188 -10.73 3.00 -4.71
CA LEU A 188 -10.21 4.29 -4.25
C LEU A 188 -8.67 4.36 -4.18
N TYR A 189 -7.98 3.21 -4.21
CA TYR A 189 -6.51 3.12 -4.29
C TYR A 189 -5.78 4.05 -3.29
N ILE A 190 -6.01 3.83 -1.99
CA ILE A 190 -5.46 4.68 -0.93
C ILE A 190 -4.49 3.88 -0.05
N CYS A 191 -3.31 4.46 0.24
CA CYS A 191 -2.35 3.85 1.16
C CYS A 191 -2.86 3.85 2.61
N ALA A 192 -2.22 3.06 3.48
CA ALA A 192 -2.64 2.91 4.88
C ALA A 192 -2.63 4.26 5.65
N THR A 193 -1.64 5.09 5.36
CA THR A 193 -1.45 6.44 5.92
C THR A 193 -2.61 7.38 5.56
N ALA A 194 -3.04 7.40 4.29
CA ALA A 194 -4.09 8.30 3.82
C ALA A 194 -5.51 7.77 4.07
N SER A 195 -5.69 6.45 4.13
CA SER A 195 -7.00 5.84 4.44
C SER A 195 -7.40 6.02 5.90
N THR A 196 -6.43 6.18 6.81
CA THR A 196 -6.68 6.33 8.26
C THR A 196 -7.43 7.63 8.63
N PRO A 197 -7.00 8.83 8.19
CA PRO A 197 -7.79 10.05 8.38
C PRO A 197 -9.16 10.01 7.72
N LEU A 198 -9.26 9.39 6.53
CA LEU A 198 -10.54 9.25 5.83
C LEU A 198 -11.52 8.37 6.63
N ALA A 199 -11.04 7.24 7.17
CA ALA A 199 -11.83 6.38 8.04
C ALA A 199 -12.31 7.11 9.30
N ALA A 200 -11.46 7.92 9.95
CA ALA A 200 -11.84 8.70 11.12
C ALA A 200 -12.99 9.69 10.81
N VAL A 201 -12.91 10.40 9.68
CA VAL A 201 -13.97 11.31 9.23
C VAL A 201 -15.27 10.58 8.89
N LEU A 202 -15.19 9.36 8.36
CA LEU A 202 -16.38 8.55 8.06
C LEU A 202 -17.03 8.00 9.34
N ILE A 203 -16.25 7.61 10.34
CA ILE A 203 -16.77 7.21 11.66
C ILE A 203 -17.48 8.39 12.33
N LEU A 204 -16.90 9.59 12.25
CA LEU A 204 -17.56 10.83 12.69
C LEU A 204 -18.91 11.09 11.99
N LYS A 205 -19.07 10.61 10.76
CA LYS A 205 -20.34 10.68 10.02
C LYS A 205 -21.29 9.51 10.29
N GLY A 206 -20.93 8.59 11.19
CA GLY A 206 -21.75 7.44 11.58
C GLY A 206 -21.41 6.12 10.91
N MET A 207 -20.21 5.97 10.34
CA MET A 207 -19.72 4.67 9.86
C MET A 207 -19.35 3.76 11.05
N SER A 208 -19.74 2.48 11.01
CA SER A 208 -19.35 1.54 12.08
C SER A 208 -17.83 1.34 12.13
N PRO A 209 -17.23 1.14 13.31
CA PRO A 209 -15.79 0.90 13.45
C PRO A 209 -15.31 -0.31 12.64
N GLY A 210 -16.10 -1.38 12.58
CA GLY A 210 -15.84 -2.57 11.79
C GLY A 210 -15.88 -2.31 10.28
N ALA A 211 -16.82 -1.52 9.77
CA ALA A 211 -16.85 -1.12 8.37
C ALA A 211 -15.64 -0.23 8.00
N ALA A 212 -15.26 0.67 8.89
CA ALA A 212 -14.04 1.47 8.75
C ALA A 212 -12.79 0.58 8.75
N PHE A 213 -12.73 -0.44 9.60
CA PHE A 213 -11.63 -1.40 9.62
C PHE A 213 -11.51 -2.20 8.32
N VAL A 214 -12.64 -2.67 7.77
CA VAL A 214 -12.68 -3.36 6.48
C VAL A 214 -12.12 -2.46 5.37
N PHE A 215 -12.49 -1.18 5.37
CA PHE A 215 -11.95 -0.20 4.44
C PHE A 215 -10.42 -0.03 4.60
N LEU A 216 -9.93 0.09 5.84
CA LEU A 216 -8.49 0.24 6.16
C LEU A 216 -7.66 -1.00 5.83
N LEU A 217 -8.25 -2.18 5.89
CA LEU A 217 -7.61 -3.42 5.48
C LEU A 217 -7.62 -3.57 3.95
N ALA A 218 -8.77 -3.36 3.32
CA ALA A 218 -8.91 -3.55 1.87
C ALA A 218 -8.04 -2.56 1.08
N GLY A 219 -8.14 -1.25 1.35
CA GLY A 219 -7.51 -0.20 0.54
C GLY A 219 -6.02 -0.42 0.24
N PRO A 220 -5.15 -0.57 1.26
CA PRO A 220 -3.71 -0.77 1.05
C PRO A 220 -3.35 -2.12 0.43
N ALA A 221 -4.19 -3.14 0.64
CA ALA A 221 -3.93 -4.51 0.19
C ALA A 221 -4.42 -4.78 -1.24
N THR A 222 -5.49 -4.12 -1.70
CA THR A 222 -6.09 -4.34 -3.02
C THR A 222 -5.68 -3.27 -4.02
N ASN A 223 -4.44 -2.80 -3.91
CA ASN A 223 -3.95 -1.72 -4.73
C ASN A 223 -3.67 -2.22 -6.17
N ALA A 224 -3.89 -1.39 -7.21
CA ALA A 224 -3.74 -1.78 -8.61
C ALA A 224 -2.36 -2.35 -8.95
N ALA A 225 -1.28 -1.78 -8.40
CA ALA A 225 0.08 -2.27 -8.60
C ALA A 225 0.30 -3.67 -7.97
N THR A 226 -0.21 -3.91 -6.76
CA THR A 226 -0.15 -5.21 -6.09
C THR A 226 -1.00 -6.25 -6.80
N ILE A 227 -2.22 -5.91 -7.21
CA ILE A 227 -3.10 -6.82 -7.95
C ILE A 227 -2.45 -7.19 -9.29
N THR A 228 -1.92 -6.20 -10.03
CA THR A 228 -1.25 -6.42 -11.31
C THR A 228 0.01 -7.27 -11.15
N MET A 229 0.80 -7.04 -10.11
CA MET A 229 1.97 -7.87 -9.80
C MET A 229 1.56 -9.31 -9.49
N VAL A 230 0.57 -9.53 -8.63
CA VAL A 230 0.10 -10.88 -8.29
C VAL A 230 -0.48 -11.55 -9.53
N LEU A 231 -1.25 -10.83 -10.35
CA LEU A 231 -1.84 -11.35 -11.58
C LEU A 231 -0.78 -11.77 -12.60
N LYS A 232 0.24 -10.93 -12.83
CA LYS A 232 1.30 -11.19 -13.83
C LYS A 232 2.34 -12.21 -13.35
N PHE A 233 2.73 -12.18 -12.07
CA PHE A 233 3.85 -12.99 -11.56
C PHE A 233 3.43 -14.24 -10.78
N LEU A 234 2.25 -14.24 -10.15
CA LEU A 234 1.75 -15.37 -9.37
C LEU A 234 0.59 -16.09 -10.09
N GLY A 235 -0.16 -15.38 -10.94
CA GLY A 235 -1.19 -15.90 -11.83
C GLY A 235 -2.61 -15.64 -11.33
N LYS A 236 -3.58 -15.71 -12.26
CA LYS A 236 -5.00 -15.38 -12.01
C LYS A 236 -5.64 -16.17 -10.87
N ARG A 237 -5.34 -17.48 -10.74
CA ARG A 237 -5.87 -18.31 -9.65
C ARG A 237 -5.44 -17.77 -8.28
N THR A 238 -4.16 -17.44 -8.16
CA THR A 238 -3.58 -16.88 -6.94
C THR A 238 -4.16 -15.50 -6.62
N THR A 239 -4.40 -14.65 -7.63
CA THR A 239 -5.06 -13.35 -7.45
C THR A 239 -6.47 -13.49 -6.88
N VAL A 240 -7.25 -14.46 -7.37
CA VAL A 240 -8.61 -14.70 -6.86
C VAL A 240 -8.58 -15.18 -5.41
N VAL A 241 -7.68 -16.12 -5.07
CA VAL A 241 -7.49 -16.58 -3.69
C VAL A 241 -7.06 -15.44 -2.78
N TYR A 242 -6.13 -14.61 -3.25
CA TYR A 242 -5.67 -13.41 -2.55
C TYR A 242 -6.81 -12.45 -2.23
N LEU A 243 -7.58 -12.01 -3.24
CA LEU A 243 -8.69 -11.08 -3.05
C LEU A 243 -9.81 -11.68 -2.19
N ALA A 244 -10.15 -12.96 -2.41
CA ALA A 244 -11.15 -13.65 -1.61
C ALA A 244 -10.72 -13.78 -0.13
N SER A 245 -9.45 -14.11 0.12
CA SER A 245 -8.91 -14.23 1.48
C SER A 245 -8.94 -12.89 2.23
N ILE A 246 -8.57 -11.80 1.56
CA ILE A 246 -8.66 -10.44 2.12
C ILE A 246 -10.11 -10.10 2.41
N ALA A 247 -11.01 -10.28 1.45
CA ALA A 247 -12.41 -9.93 1.62
C ALA A 247 -13.07 -10.68 2.77
N LEU A 248 -12.87 -12.01 2.84
CA LEU A 248 -13.45 -12.84 3.88
C LEU A 248 -12.87 -12.51 5.26
N CYS A 249 -11.54 -12.40 5.37
CA CYS A 249 -10.91 -12.10 6.65
C CYS A 249 -11.20 -10.67 7.11
N ALA A 250 -11.27 -9.70 6.20
CA ALA A 250 -11.64 -8.32 6.51
C ALA A 250 -13.04 -8.26 7.10
N VAL A 251 -14.03 -8.85 6.43
CA VAL A 251 -15.41 -8.85 6.91
C VAL A 251 -15.52 -9.61 8.23
N ALA A 252 -14.88 -10.78 8.36
CA ALA A 252 -14.91 -11.54 9.61
C ALA A 252 -14.29 -10.77 10.79
N SER A 253 -13.12 -10.15 10.59
CA SER A 253 -12.47 -9.34 11.62
C SER A 253 -13.22 -8.02 11.89
N GLY A 254 -13.87 -7.43 10.89
CA GLY A 254 -14.76 -6.28 11.05
C GLY A 254 -15.98 -6.60 11.91
N LEU A 255 -16.61 -7.78 11.72
CA LEU A 255 -17.71 -8.25 12.58
C LEU A 255 -17.26 -8.48 14.02
N VAL A 256 -16.10 -9.12 14.20
CA VAL A 256 -15.51 -9.29 15.54
C VAL A 256 -15.26 -7.94 16.19
N LEU A 257 -14.77 -6.96 15.42
CA LEU A 257 -14.49 -5.63 15.94
C LEU A 257 -15.78 -4.88 16.33
N ASP A 258 -16.82 -4.90 15.49
CA ASP A 258 -18.13 -4.31 15.81
C ASP A 258 -18.70 -4.95 17.08
N GLN A 259 -18.55 -6.27 17.26
CA GLN A 259 -18.99 -6.96 18.48
C GLN A 259 -18.22 -6.47 19.71
N ILE A 260 -16.88 -6.37 19.62
CA ILE A 260 -16.05 -5.87 20.72
C ILE A 260 -16.45 -4.44 21.11
N TYR A 261 -16.70 -3.58 20.12
CA TYR A 261 -17.15 -2.20 20.37
C TYR A 261 -18.56 -2.16 20.99
N SER A 262 -19.47 -3.02 20.55
CA SER A 262 -20.81 -3.15 21.14
C SER A 262 -20.77 -3.65 22.58
N ASP A 263 -19.88 -4.59 22.91
CA ASP A 263 -19.76 -5.18 24.25
C ASP A 263 -19.10 -4.20 25.24
N LEU A 264 -18.17 -3.37 24.76
CA LEU A 264 -17.48 -2.37 25.58
C LEU A 264 -18.32 -1.10 25.78
N GLY A 265 -19.33 -0.84 24.94
CA GLY A 265 -20.15 0.38 25.00
C GLY A 265 -19.35 1.66 24.79
N ILE A 266 -18.19 1.57 24.12
CA ILE A 266 -17.28 2.69 23.87
C ILE A 266 -17.60 3.28 22.50
N ASP A 267 -17.89 4.58 22.44
CA ASP A 267 -17.87 5.32 21.18
C ASP A 267 -16.43 5.40 20.67
N ALA A 268 -16.20 4.91 19.45
CA ALA A 268 -14.89 4.76 18.78
C ALA A 268 -14.12 6.05 18.48
N LEU A 269 -14.49 7.13 19.16
CA LEU A 269 -13.94 8.46 18.98
C LEU A 269 -13.91 9.27 20.28
N SER A 270 -14.43 8.73 21.38
CA SER A 270 -14.35 9.35 22.71
C SER A 270 -12.91 9.45 23.23
N ILE A 271 -11.98 8.64 22.69
CA ILE A 271 -10.54 8.69 22.98
C ILE A 271 -9.76 9.43 21.86
N ALA A 272 -10.26 9.42 20.62
CA ALA A 272 -9.63 10.08 19.46
C ALA A 272 -9.52 11.61 19.55
N GLY A 273 -10.28 12.26 20.44
CA GLY A 273 -10.20 13.70 20.68
C GLY A 273 -9.00 14.14 21.53
N SER A 274 -8.42 13.26 22.33
CA SER A 274 -7.34 13.61 23.27
C SER A 274 -5.98 13.77 22.58
N ALA A 275 -5.80 13.21 21.38
CA ALA A 275 -4.53 13.25 20.65
C ALA A 275 -4.35 14.55 19.84
N SER A 276 -5.44 15.22 19.44
CA SER A 276 -5.39 16.57 18.86
C SER A 276 -4.89 17.64 19.85
N GLU A 277 -4.83 17.33 21.15
CA GLU A 277 -4.31 18.21 22.19
C GLU A 277 -2.82 17.99 22.50
N ILE A 278 -2.19 16.94 21.94
CA ILE A 278 -0.77 16.60 22.23
C ILE A 278 0.21 17.46 21.41
N MET A 279 -0.25 18.09 20.33
CA MET A 279 0.57 19.02 19.53
C MET A 279 0.13 20.46 19.80
N PRO A 280 0.97 21.30 20.42
CA PRO A 280 0.67 22.72 20.58
C PRO A 280 0.33 23.33 19.22
N GLN A 281 -0.71 24.18 19.16
CA GLN A 281 -1.12 24.89 17.93
C GLN A 281 0.08 25.52 17.19
N GLU A 282 1.03 26.03 17.97
CA GLU A 282 2.30 26.60 17.51
C GLU A 282 3.11 25.61 16.67
N VAL A 283 3.30 24.37 17.14
CA VAL A 283 4.09 23.35 16.44
C VAL A 283 3.43 22.94 15.13
N LYS A 284 2.09 22.84 15.11
CA LYS A 284 1.33 22.56 13.88
C LYS A 284 1.54 23.65 12.83
N ASN A 285 1.50 24.92 13.23
CA ASN A 285 1.70 26.05 12.34
C ASN A 285 3.14 26.11 11.83
N VAL A 286 4.14 25.86 12.69
CA VAL A 286 5.55 25.78 12.27
C VAL A 286 5.77 24.66 11.26
N PHE A 287 5.25 23.45 11.52
CA PHE A 287 5.36 22.34 10.57
C PHE A 287 4.66 22.64 9.26
N ALA A 288 3.47 23.25 9.28
CA ALA A 288 2.75 23.62 8.05
C ALA A 288 3.52 24.66 7.24
N VAL A 289 4.02 25.72 7.88
CA VAL A 289 4.81 26.78 7.24
C VAL A 289 6.16 26.27 6.72
N LEU A 290 6.73 25.23 7.33
CA LEU A 290 7.97 24.60 6.88
C LEU A 290 7.76 23.54 5.77
N LEU A 291 6.71 22.73 5.85
CA LEU A 291 6.41 21.68 4.87
C LEU A 291 5.82 22.23 3.58
N LEU A 292 5.01 23.30 3.64
CA LEU A 292 4.33 23.84 2.46
C LEU A 292 5.33 24.34 1.40
N PRO A 293 6.36 25.15 1.72
CA PRO A 293 7.37 25.58 0.74
C PRO A 293 8.20 24.40 0.23
N LEU A 294 8.45 23.40 1.08
CA LEU A 294 9.24 22.23 0.73
C LEU A 294 8.48 21.29 -0.23
N LEU A 295 7.17 21.13 -0.04
CA LEU A 295 6.28 20.46 -0.98
C LEU A 295 6.19 21.23 -2.31
N ILE A 296 6.03 22.56 -2.26
CA ILE A 296 6.01 23.41 -3.45
C ILE A 296 7.35 23.31 -4.21
N TYR A 297 8.48 23.31 -3.50
CA TYR A 297 9.81 23.13 -4.08
C TYR A 297 9.99 21.74 -4.70
N GLY A 298 9.55 20.67 -4.00
CA GLY A 298 9.57 19.30 -4.53
C GLY A 298 8.73 19.15 -5.80
N MET A 299 7.55 19.77 -5.83
CA MET A 299 6.69 19.81 -7.02
C MET A 299 7.32 20.61 -8.17
N TYR A 300 7.98 21.74 -7.88
CA TYR A 300 8.61 22.59 -8.89
C TYR A 300 9.89 21.97 -9.46
N SER A 301 10.72 21.35 -8.62
CA SER A 301 11.96 20.67 -9.01
C SER A 301 11.70 19.48 -9.94
N ARG A 302 10.52 18.82 -9.83
CA ARG A 302 10.11 17.73 -10.72
C ARG A 302 9.68 18.15 -12.13
N LYS A 303 9.34 19.41 -12.37
CA LYS A 303 8.92 19.87 -13.72
C LYS A 303 9.99 19.65 -14.80
N GLY A 304 11.24 19.40 -14.43
CA GLY A 304 12.32 19.04 -15.36
C GLY A 304 12.50 17.55 -15.69
N CYS A 305 11.76 16.62 -15.07
CA CYS A 305 12.03 15.17 -15.20
C CYS A 305 10.83 14.28 -15.54
N VAL A 306 9.59 14.81 -15.58
CA VAL A 306 8.38 14.00 -15.82
C VAL A 306 8.19 13.64 -17.31
N ASP A 307 8.89 14.31 -18.23
CA ASP A 307 8.55 14.22 -19.67
C ASP A 307 9.20 13.06 -20.46
N LYS A 308 10.16 12.31 -19.89
CA LYS A 308 10.89 11.27 -20.64
C LYS A 308 10.74 9.83 -20.16
N ARG A 309 10.52 9.57 -18.86
CA ARG A 309 10.51 8.19 -18.34
C ARG A 309 9.19 7.43 -18.49
N TYR A 310 8.08 8.12 -18.78
CA TYR A 310 6.76 7.47 -18.92
C TYR A 310 6.50 6.99 -20.36
N TYR A 311 7.19 7.55 -21.36
CA TYR A 311 7.05 7.17 -22.77
C TYR A 311 7.82 5.90 -23.14
N ASP A 312 9.00 5.67 -22.56
CA ASP A 312 9.88 4.56 -22.98
C ASP A 312 9.48 3.18 -22.44
N VAL A 313 8.69 3.11 -21.35
CA VAL A 313 8.25 1.82 -20.77
C VAL A 313 7.12 1.16 -21.60
N ILE A 314 6.44 1.91 -22.46
CA ILE A 314 5.27 1.44 -23.22
C ILE A 314 5.67 0.78 -24.55
N CYS A 315 6.89 1.01 -25.05
CA CYS A 315 7.33 0.56 -26.38
C CYS A 315 8.35 -0.59 -26.36
N PHE A 316 8.27 -1.52 -25.40
CA PHE A 316 9.18 -2.68 -25.32
C PHE A 316 8.55 -4.01 -25.74
N ASN A 317 7.68 -4.00 -26.75
CA ASN A 317 7.45 -5.20 -27.57
C ASN A 317 7.03 -4.78 -28.99
N GLY A 318 7.75 -5.30 -29.98
CA GLY A 318 7.81 -4.77 -31.33
C GLY A 318 6.52 -4.88 -32.15
N SER A 319 6.45 -3.98 -33.14
CA SER A 319 5.64 -4.00 -34.37
C SER A 319 4.13 -4.21 -34.16
N ASP A 320 3.40 -3.12 -33.94
CA ASP A 320 2.48 -2.60 -34.95
C ASP A 320 1.82 -1.29 -34.49
N ARG A 321 1.63 -0.39 -35.45
CA ARG A 321 1.05 0.94 -35.29
C ARG A 321 -0.44 0.84 -34.96
N ALA A 322 -0.80 0.98 -33.68
CA ALA A 322 -2.03 1.61 -33.18
C ALA A 322 -2.16 1.37 -31.66
N CYS A 323 -1.40 2.10 -30.84
CA CYS A 323 -1.72 2.21 -29.41
C CYS A 323 -2.79 3.28 -29.25
N ASP A 324 -4.05 2.86 -29.30
CA ASP A 324 -5.19 3.72 -28.99
C ASP A 324 -5.09 4.26 -27.55
N LEU A 325 -5.24 5.58 -27.43
CA LEU A 325 -5.19 6.38 -26.20
C LEU A 325 -6.09 5.85 -25.07
N ILE A 326 -7.14 5.10 -25.44
CA ILE A 326 -8.12 4.50 -24.53
C ILE A 326 -7.54 3.28 -23.81
N THR A 327 -6.65 2.51 -24.45
CA THR A 327 -6.01 1.33 -23.84
C THR A 327 -4.96 1.74 -22.80
N CYS A 328 -4.29 2.89 -23.00
CA CYS A 328 -3.39 3.48 -22.02
C CYS A 328 -4.12 3.97 -20.76
N PHE A 329 -5.34 4.49 -20.90
CA PHE A 329 -6.15 4.91 -19.74
C PHE A 329 -6.62 3.72 -18.91
N ALA A 330 -6.90 2.58 -19.55
CA ALA A 330 -7.36 1.36 -18.89
C ALA A 330 -6.26 0.61 -18.11
N TYR A 331 -4.97 0.87 -18.38
CA TYR A 331 -3.83 0.29 -17.64
C TYR A 331 -3.28 1.21 -16.53
N ALA A 332 -3.72 2.46 -16.48
CA ALA A 332 -3.36 3.45 -15.47
C ALA A 332 -4.39 3.56 -14.31
N LEU A 333 -5.50 2.83 -14.41
CA LEU A 333 -6.47 2.54 -13.35
C LEU A 333 -6.17 1.17 -12.73
#